data_AF-A0A0D3AA96-F1
#
_entry.id   AF-A0A0D3AA96-F1
#
_cell.length_a   1.000
_cell.length_b   1.000
_cell.length_c   1.000
_cell.angle_alpha   90.00
_cell.angle_beta   90.00
_cell.angle_gamma   90.00
#
_symmetry.space_group_name_H-M   'P 1'
#
loop_
_entity.id
_entity.type
_entity.pdbx_description
1 polymer ?
#
loop_
_entity_poly.entity_id
_entity_poly.type
_entity_poly.pdbx_seq_one_letter_code
_entity_poly.pdbx_strand_id
1 'polypeptide(L)'
;MLMRALTVDSIAVQRHRATILECVKDSVASIQRRALELINLLMNVNNVKPLAKELIEYLELSEQDFTGDLTAKIYSIVEKFAPEKIWYIDQMLKVLSEAGNYVKDDVWHVLIVVISNAPDLHGYTVRALYRALHTSSEQETIERVAIWCIGEYADLLVNDNGMLELEEPITVTESDAVDVFETAVKHHSSDVTTKAMALIALLKISSRFPSCSENANS
;
A
#
# COMPACT_ATOMS: atom_id res chain seq x y z
N MET A 1 -4.97 30.16 -17.28
CA MET A 1 -5.51 31.18 -16.35
C MET A 1 -5.75 30.63 -14.93
N LEU A 2 -6.42 29.47 -14.74
CA LEU A 2 -6.61 28.87 -13.39
C LEU A 2 -5.31 28.62 -12.59
N MET A 3 -4.25 28.07 -13.21
CA MET A 3 -2.98 27.84 -12.50
C MET A 3 -2.26 29.12 -12.06
N ARG A 4 -2.53 30.28 -12.69
CA ARG A 4 -1.96 31.58 -12.28
C ARG A 4 -2.76 32.26 -11.17
N ALA A 5 -4.01 31.87 -10.93
CA ALA A 5 -4.83 32.42 -9.85
C ALA A 5 -4.53 31.76 -8.49
N LEU A 6 -4.05 30.51 -8.49
CA LEU A 6 -3.69 29.75 -7.28
C LEU A 6 -2.53 30.35 -6.49
N THR A 7 -1.60 31.02 -7.16
CA THR A 7 -0.51 31.75 -6.50
C THR A 7 -0.95 33.06 -5.86
N VAL A 8 -2.13 33.58 -6.24
CA VAL A 8 -2.61 34.92 -5.84
C VAL A 8 -3.64 34.85 -4.72
N ASP A 9 -4.46 33.79 -4.64
CA ASP A 9 -5.45 33.65 -3.56
C ASP A 9 -5.70 32.18 -3.14
N SER A 10 -4.66 31.55 -2.56
CA SER A 10 -4.75 30.18 -2.04
C SER A 10 -5.87 30.03 -1.01
N ILE A 11 -6.14 31.06 -0.20
CA ILE A 11 -7.15 31.02 0.87
C ILE A 11 -8.57 30.98 0.29
N ALA A 12 -8.86 31.76 -0.75
CA ALA A 12 -10.18 31.70 -1.40
C ALA A 12 -10.44 30.34 -2.05
N VAL A 13 -9.42 29.74 -2.68
CA VAL A 13 -9.59 28.43 -3.33
C VAL A 13 -9.77 27.30 -2.31
N GLN A 14 -9.13 27.38 -1.13
CA GLN A 14 -9.36 26.41 -0.04
C GLN A 14 -10.83 26.32 0.38
N ARG A 15 -11.60 27.42 0.31
CA ARG A 15 -13.03 27.44 0.66
C ARG A 15 -13.89 26.60 -0.28
N HIS A 16 -13.41 26.36 -1.50
CA HIS A 16 -14.09 25.56 -2.51
C HIS A 16 -13.56 24.12 -2.58
N ARG A 17 -12.71 23.69 -1.64
CA ARG A 17 -12.10 22.36 -1.64
C ARG A 17 -13.12 21.23 -1.78
N ALA A 18 -14.25 21.28 -1.06
CA ALA A 18 -15.28 20.24 -1.14
C ALA A 18 -15.84 20.11 -2.57
N THR A 19 -16.08 21.23 -3.26
CA THR A 19 -16.54 21.23 -4.65
C THR A 19 -15.47 20.70 -5.59
N ILE A 20 -14.20 21.06 -5.38
CA ILE A 20 -13.07 20.56 -6.19
C ILE A 20 -12.93 19.04 -6.02
N LEU A 21 -13.13 18.52 -4.81
CA LEU A 21 -13.09 17.09 -4.55
C LEU A 21 -14.21 16.36 -5.29
N GLU A 22 -15.43 16.91 -5.32
CA GLU A 22 -16.52 16.33 -6.11
C GLU A 22 -16.19 16.33 -7.61
N CYS A 23 -15.44 17.32 -8.12
CA CYS A 23 -14.96 17.29 -9.50
C CYS A 23 -13.93 16.18 -9.79
N VAL A 24 -13.29 15.60 -8.78
CA VAL A 24 -12.43 14.41 -8.98
C VAL A 24 -13.28 13.20 -9.35
N LYS A 25 -14.54 13.16 -8.90
CA LYS A 25 -15.51 12.09 -9.18
C LYS A 25 -16.33 12.35 -10.44
N ASP A 26 -16.02 13.40 -11.19
CA ASP A 26 -16.73 13.76 -12.43
C ASP A 26 -16.59 12.66 -13.48
N SER A 27 -17.55 12.52 -14.40
CA SER A 27 -17.50 11.50 -15.46
C SER A 27 -16.53 11.85 -16.59
N VAL A 28 -16.05 13.09 -16.66
CA VAL A 28 -15.14 13.55 -17.72
C VAL A 28 -13.69 13.53 -17.23
N ALA A 29 -12.87 12.66 -17.82
CA ALA A 29 -11.45 12.49 -17.45
C ALA A 29 -10.62 13.79 -17.44
N SER A 30 -10.92 14.75 -18.32
CA SER A 30 -10.22 16.04 -18.33
C SER A 30 -10.54 16.92 -17.11
N ILE A 31 -11.77 16.83 -16.59
CA ILE A 31 -12.20 17.51 -15.36
C ILE A 31 -11.55 16.84 -14.15
N GLN A 32 -11.55 15.51 -14.10
CA GLN A 32 -10.90 14.72 -13.05
C GLN A 32 -9.40 15.08 -12.93
N ARG A 33 -8.66 15.07 -14.05
CA ARG A 33 -7.24 15.43 -14.10
C ARG A 33 -7.00 16.85 -13.60
N ARG A 34 -7.84 17.80 -14.02
CA ARG A 34 -7.72 19.20 -13.60
C ARG A 34 -8.01 19.38 -12.11
N ALA A 35 -9.04 18.72 -11.59
CA ALA A 35 -9.38 18.72 -10.17
C ALA A 35 -8.24 18.14 -9.32
N LEU A 36 -7.61 17.07 -9.80
CA LEU A 36 -6.47 16.45 -9.15
C LEU A 36 -5.23 17.36 -9.10
N GLU A 37 -4.95 18.11 -10.19
CA GLU A 37 -3.92 19.16 -10.20
C GLU A 37 -4.21 20.26 -9.17
N LEU A 38 -5.46 20.69 -9.08
CA LEU A 38 -5.92 21.71 -8.14
C LEU A 38 -5.75 21.24 -6.69
N ILE A 39 -6.20 20.02 -6.36
CA ILE A 39 -6.05 19.43 -5.02
C ILE A 39 -4.58 19.38 -4.62
N ASN A 40 -3.70 18.96 -5.54
CA ASN A 40 -2.27 18.92 -5.30
C ASN A 40 -1.69 20.27 -4.87
N LEU A 41 -2.16 21.35 -5.48
CA LEU A 41 -1.72 22.71 -5.15
C LEU A 41 -2.33 23.23 -3.84
N LEU A 42 -3.45 22.67 -3.39
CA LEU A 42 -4.13 23.03 -2.15
C LEU A 42 -3.65 22.20 -0.95
N MET A 43 -2.89 21.14 -1.15
CA MET A 43 -2.40 20.33 -0.03
C MET A 43 -1.35 21.03 0.81
N ASN A 44 -1.49 20.82 2.11
CA ASN A 44 -0.59 21.25 3.14
C ASN A 44 -0.64 20.26 4.32
N VAL A 45 0.24 20.47 5.29
CA VAL A 45 0.38 19.59 6.47
C VAL A 45 -0.90 19.47 7.30
N ASN A 46 -1.80 20.46 7.25
CA ASN A 46 -3.05 20.46 8.04
C ASN A 46 -4.17 19.69 7.35
N ASN A 47 -4.12 19.51 6.03
CA ASN A 47 -5.22 18.92 5.26
C ASN A 47 -4.83 17.65 4.48
N VAL A 48 -3.56 17.25 4.49
CA VAL A 48 -3.08 16.04 3.79
C VAL A 48 -3.80 14.77 4.23
N LYS A 49 -3.96 14.54 5.55
CA LYS A 49 -4.57 13.30 6.07
C LYS A 49 -6.01 13.09 5.55
N PRO A 50 -6.94 14.06 5.70
CA PRO A 50 -8.30 13.88 5.17
C PRO A 50 -8.33 13.84 3.64
N LEU A 51 -7.49 14.60 2.93
CA LEU A 51 -7.44 14.59 1.47
C LEU A 51 -6.95 13.26 0.90
N ALA A 52 -5.86 12.72 1.44
CA ALA A 52 -5.31 11.44 1.01
C ALA A 52 -6.35 10.32 1.21
N LYS A 53 -7.07 10.34 2.34
CA LYS A 53 -8.16 9.40 2.60
C LYS A 53 -9.25 9.48 1.53
N GLU A 54 -9.76 10.68 1.23
CA GLU A 54 -10.81 10.87 0.21
C GLU A 54 -10.35 10.44 -1.20
N LEU A 55 -9.07 10.66 -1.54
CA LEU A 55 -8.51 10.24 -2.82
C LEU A 55 -8.33 8.72 -2.91
N ILE A 56 -7.94 8.06 -1.82
CA ILE A 56 -7.82 6.60 -1.75
C ILE A 56 -9.19 5.94 -1.83
N GLU A 57 -10.19 6.44 -1.10
CA GLU A 57 -11.58 5.97 -1.22
C GLU A 57 -12.12 6.12 -2.64
N TYR A 58 -11.64 7.11 -3.40
CA TYR A 58 -12.01 7.26 -4.80
C TYR A 58 -11.30 6.27 -5.74
N LEU A 59 -10.15 5.69 -5.37
CA LEU A 59 -9.47 4.69 -6.19
C LEU A 59 -10.39 3.50 -6.49
N GLU A 60 -11.13 3.03 -5.47
CA GLU A 60 -12.10 1.93 -5.56
C GLU A 60 -13.17 2.15 -6.64
N LEU A 61 -13.53 3.41 -6.89
CA LEU A 61 -14.61 3.80 -7.81
C LEU A 61 -14.09 4.28 -9.17
N SER A 62 -12.78 4.42 -9.31
CA SER A 62 -12.17 5.05 -10.48
C SER A 62 -12.18 4.15 -11.71
N GLU A 63 -12.37 4.74 -12.89
CA GLU A 63 -12.24 4.03 -14.16
C GLU A 63 -10.76 3.75 -14.47
N GLN A 64 -10.47 2.60 -15.11
CA GLN A 64 -9.10 2.10 -15.35
C GLN A 64 -8.16 3.12 -16.00
N ASP A 65 -8.67 3.95 -16.92
CA ASP A 65 -7.91 4.97 -17.65
C ASP A 65 -7.45 6.14 -16.76
N PHE A 66 -8.11 6.37 -15.62
CA PHE A 66 -7.77 7.42 -14.66
C PHE A 66 -7.03 6.87 -13.43
N THR A 67 -7.25 5.60 -13.08
CA THR A 67 -6.67 4.97 -11.88
C THR A 67 -5.14 5.14 -11.81
N GLY A 68 -4.41 4.97 -12.92
CA GLY A 68 -2.96 5.13 -12.94
C GLY A 68 -2.46 6.56 -12.65
N ASP A 69 -3.19 7.58 -13.11
CA ASP A 69 -2.85 8.98 -12.81
C ASP A 69 -3.19 9.34 -11.36
N LEU A 70 -4.28 8.77 -10.84
CA LEU A 70 -4.72 8.95 -9.47
C LEU A 70 -3.73 8.30 -8.49
N THR A 71 -3.31 7.05 -8.70
CA THR A 71 -2.31 6.36 -7.87
C THR A 71 -0.98 7.12 -7.87
N ALA A 72 -0.49 7.56 -9.04
CA ALA A 72 0.73 8.33 -9.16
C ALA A 72 0.64 9.66 -8.39
N LYS A 73 -0.53 10.31 -8.39
CA LYS A 73 -0.74 11.51 -7.61
C LYS A 73 -0.75 11.22 -6.11
N ILE A 74 -1.51 10.22 -5.67
CA ILE A 74 -1.58 9.83 -4.25
C ILE A 74 -0.18 9.49 -3.73
N TYR A 75 0.62 8.74 -4.49
CA TYR A 75 2.01 8.47 -4.16
C TYR A 75 2.82 9.76 -3.95
N SER A 76 2.77 10.69 -4.91
CA SER A 76 3.49 11.97 -4.81
C SER A 76 3.07 12.82 -3.60
N ILE A 77 1.79 12.74 -3.21
CA ILE A 77 1.26 13.41 -2.02
C ILE A 77 1.83 12.77 -0.76
N VAL A 78 1.73 11.45 -0.67
CA VAL A 78 2.16 10.67 0.50
C VAL A 78 3.67 10.85 0.69
N GLU A 79 4.46 10.75 -0.37
CA GLU A 79 5.91 10.97 -0.34
C GLU A 79 6.28 12.37 0.16
N LYS A 80 5.54 13.41 -0.27
CA LYS A 80 5.84 14.80 0.07
C LYS A 80 5.40 15.20 1.48
N PHE A 81 4.28 14.65 1.95
CA PHE A 81 3.58 15.16 3.13
C PHE A 81 3.43 14.15 4.27
N ALA A 82 3.97 12.93 4.12
CA ALA A 82 3.93 11.94 5.20
C ALA A 82 4.57 12.50 6.48
N PRO A 83 3.80 12.63 7.58
CA PRO A 83 4.35 13.13 8.84
C PRO A 83 5.21 12.07 9.54
N GLU A 84 4.87 10.81 9.35
CA GLU A 84 5.46 9.66 10.05
C GLU A 84 5.57 8.47 9.09
N LYS A 85 6.56 7.59 9.30
CA LYS A 85 6.76 6.39 8.48
C LYS A 85 5.57 5.43 8.54
N ILE A 86 4.94 5.28 9.71
CA ILE A 86 3.75 4.42 9.85
C ILE A 86 2.60 4.91 8.97
N TRP A 87 2.36 6.23 8.95
CA TRP A 87 1.33 6.81 8.11
C TRP A 87 1.64 6.64 6.62
N TYR A 88 2.91 6.78 6.22
CA TYR A 88 3.35 6.49 4.84
C TYR A 88 3.04 5.04 4.47
N ILE A 89 3.46 4.09 5.30
CA ILE A 89 3.23 2.66 5.08
C ILE A 89 1.73 2.39 4.96
N ASP A 90 0.91 2.91 5.88
CA ASP A 90 -0.55 2.73 5.84
C ASP A 90 -1.20 3.22 4.55
N GLN A 91 -0.79 4.41 4.08
CA GLN A 91 -1.36 4.94 2.84
C GLN A 91 -0.91 4.11 1.64
N MET A 92 0.36 3.71 1.60
CA MET A 92 0.89 2.91 0.50
C MET A 92 0.26 1.50 0.47
N LEU A 93 0.08 0.85 1.62
CA LEU A 93 -0.60 -0.44 1.69
C LEU A 93 -2.04 -0.35 1.18
N LYS A 94 -2.79 0.70 1.55
CA LYS A 94 -4.15 0.93 1.02
C LYS A 94 -4.15 1.15 -0.49
N VAL A 95 -3.24 1.97 -1.02
CA VAL A 95 -3.13 2.18 -2.47
C VAL A 95 -2.82 0.85 -3.20
N LEU A 96 -1.96 0.01 -2.64
CA LEU A 96 -1.64 -1.29 -3.21
C LEU A 96 -2.83 -2.27 -3.10
N SER A 97 -3.61 -2.21 -2.04
CA SER A 97 -4.83 -3.00 -1.84
C SER A 97 -5.93 -2.67 -2.84
N GLU A 98 -6.12 -1.40 -3.18
CA GLU A 98 -7.20 -0.97 -4.06
C GLU A 98 -6.79 -0.95 -5.54
N ALA A 99 -5.54 -0.56 -5.83
CA ALA A 99 -5.10 -0.26 -7.20
C ALA A 99 -3.65 -0.70 -7.48
N GLY A 100 -3.16 -1.73 -6.78
CA GLY A 100 -1.78 -2.23 -6.90
C GLY A 100 -1.34 -2.52 -8.33
N ASN A 101 -2.21 -3.05 -9.19
CA ASN A 101 -1.90 -3.36 -10.59
C ASN A 101 -1.64 -2.10 -11.46
N TYR A 102 -2.05 -0.91 -11.00
CA TYR A 102 -1.80 0.37 -11.67
C TYR A 102 -0.61 1.13 -11.06
N VAL A 103 -0.03 0.61 -9.98
CA VAL A 103 1.15 1.21 -9.34
C VAL A 103 2.40 0.78 -10.11
N LYS A 104 3.27 1.75 -10.42
CA LYS A 104 4.52 1.50 -11.14
C LYS A 104 5.50 0.68 -10.28
N ASP A 105 6.37 -0.06 -10.95
CA ASP A 105 7.28 -0.97 -10.26
C ASP A 105 8.27 -0.28 -9.31
N ASP A 106 8.74 0.91 -9.67
CA ASP A 106 9.63 1.71 -8.84
C ASP A 106 9.00 2.10 -7.49
N VAL A 107 7.69 2.32 -7.46
CA VAL A 107 6.98 2.77 -6.25
C VAL A 107 6.95 1.70 -5.16
N TRP A 108 6.64 0.44 -5.49
CA TRP A 108 6.58 -0.62 -4.48
C TRP A 108 7.98 -1.06 -4.03
N HIS A 109 9.00 -0.93 -4.89
CA HIS A 109 10.39 -1.08 -4.48
C HIS A 109 10.82 -0.02 -3.46
N VAL A 110 10.43 1.25 -3.66
CA VAL A 110 10.68 2.31 -2.67
C VAL A 110 9.98 2.00 -1.35
N LEU A 111 8.74 1.49 -1.39
CA LEU A 111 8.03 1.05 -0.18
C LEU A 111 8.82 0.00 0.61
N ILE A 112 9.35 -1.03 -0.07
CA ILE A 112 10.19 -2.06 0.57
C ILE A 112 11.41 -1.44 1.26
N VAL A 113 12.06 -0.47 0.62
CA VAL A 113 13.20 0.25 1.22
C VAL A 113 12.77 1.04 2.44
N VAL A 114 11.63 1.72 2.41
CA VAL A 114 11.10 2.47 3.57
C VAL A 114 10.81 1.53 4.74
N ILE A 115 10.16 0.39 4.48
CA ILE A 115 9.86 -0.64 5.49
C ILE A 115 11.15 -1.17 6.10
N SER A 116 12.12 -1.55 5.27
CA SER A 116 13.42 -2.10 5.71
C SER A 116 14.21 -1.15 6.62
N ASN A 117 13.99 0.17 6.46
CA ASN A 117 14.61 1.21 7.27
C ASN A 117 13.75 1.63 8.48
N ALA A 118 12.76 0.84 8.86
CA ALA A 118 11.84 1.10 9.96
C ALA A 118 11.68 -0.15 10.85
N PRO A 119 12.74 -0.56 11.57
CA PRO A 119 12.73 -1.79 12.37
C PRO A 119 11.60 -1.85 13.40
N ASP A 120 11.27 -0.72 13.99
CA ASP A 120 10.18 -0.60 14.97
C ASP A 120 8.78 -0.85 14.37
N LEU A 121 8.66 -0.81 13.03
CA LEU A 121 7.40 -1.00 12.30
C LEU A 121 7.34 -2.34 11.55
N HIS A 122 8.39 -3.18 11.58
CA HIS A 122 8.41 -4.43 10.82
C HIS A 122 7.25 -5.36 11.24
N GLY A 123 7.07 -5.58 12.54
CA GLY A 123 5.98 -6.41 13.08
C GLY A 123 4.60 -5.89 12.68
N TYR A 124 4.37 -4.58 12.86
CA TYR A 124 3.15 -3.91 12.42
C TYR A 124 2.87 -4.16 10.93
N THR A 125 3.90 -3.92 10.11
CA THR A 125 3.81 -3.98 8.65
C THR A 125 3.49 -5.40 8.17
N VAL A 126 4.13 -6.44 8.71
CA VAL A 126 3.83 -7.81 8.30
C VAL A 126 2.43 -8.25 8.71
N ARG A 127 1.93 -7.84 9.88
CA ARG A 127 0.54 -8.12 10.30
C ARG A 127 -0.47 -7.37 9.42
N ALA A 128 -0.19 -6.11 9.08
CA ALA A 128 -1.03 -5.34 8.17
C ALA A 128 -1.07 -5.96 6.75
N LEU A 129 0.09 -6.34 6.21
CA LEU A 129 0.19 -7.02 4.92
C LEU A 129 -0.52 -8.38 4.92
N TYR A 130 -0.36 -9.16 5.99
CA TYR A 130 -1.04 -10.45 6.12
C TYR A 130 -2.56 -10.29 6.07
N ARG A 131 -3.13 -9.30 6.78
CA ARG A 131 -4.58 -9.00 6.69
C ARG A 131 -4.98 -8.51 5.29
N ALA A 132 -4.17 -7.67 4.67
CA ALA A 132 -4.45 -7.12 3.35
C ALA A 132 -4.48 -8.21 2.27
N LEU A 133 -3.63 -9.24 2.36
CA LEU A 133 -3.65 -10.39 1.44
C LEU A 133 -5.00 -11.13 1.43
N HIS A 134 -5.66 -11.25 2.59
CA HIS A 134 -6.95 -11.91 2.70
C HIS A 134 -8.10 -11.10 2.08
N THR A 135 -7.90 -9.79 1.90
CA THR A 135 -8.93 -8.87 1.38
C THR A 135 -8.68 -8.51 -0.09
N SER A 136 -7.41 -8.41 -0.51
CA SER A 136 -6.99 -7.85 -1.80
C SER A 136 -6.25 -8.87 -2.68
N SER A 137 -6.77 -10.10 -2.79
CA SER A 137 -6.12 -11.20 -3.54
C SER A 137 -5.98 -10.96 -5.05
N GLU A 138 -6.64 -9.94 -5.60
CA GLU A 138 -6.61 -9.63 -7.04
C GLU A 138 -5.46 -8.67 -7.43
N GLN A 139 -4.79 -8.06 -6.45
CA GLN A 139 -3.71 -7.11 -6.69
C GLN A 139 -2.35 -7.80 -6.56
N GLU A 140 -1.61 -7.91 -7.66
CA GLU A 140 -0.34 -8.63 -7.66
C GLU A 140 0.76 -7.87 -6.90
N THR A 141 0.73 -6.53 -6.95
CA THR A 141 1.76 -5.71 -6.31
C THR A 141 1.74 -5.81 -4.79
N ILE A 142 0.55 -5.88 -4.16
CA ILE A 142 0.49 -6.08 -2.70
C ILE A 142 0.96 -7.49 -2.32
N GLU A 143 0.65 -8.49 -3.16
CA GLU A 143 1.13 -9.86 -2.99
C GLU A 143 2.67 -9.91 -2.97
N ARG A 144 3.33 -9.26 -3.93
CA ARG A 144 4.80 -9.17 -3.97
C ARG A 144 5.40 -8.51 -2.73
N VAL A 145 4.84 -7.39 -2.30
CA VAL A 145 5.32 -6.68 -1.10
C VAL A 145 5.11 -7.53 0.15
N ALA A 146 3.96 -8.21 0.27
CA ALA A 146 3.66 -9.10 1.38
C ALA A 146 4.60 -10.30 1.41
N ILE A 147 4.82 -10.97 0.28
CA ILE A 147 5.74 -12.10 0.15
C ILE A 147 7.14 -11.69 0.62
N TRP A 148 7.63 -10.54 0.16
CA TRP A 148 8.95 -10.07 0.54
C TRP A 148 9.03 -9.77 2.06
N CYS A 149 8.07 -9.01 2.59
CA CYS A 149 8.09 -8.59 4.00
C CYS A 149 7.89 -9.76 4.96
N ILE A 150 6.92 -10.65 4.69
CA ILE A 150 6.69 -11.84 5.51
C ILE A 150 7.91 -12.77 5.40
N GLY A 151 8.48 -12.96 4.21
CA GLY A 151 9.72 -13.74 4.04
C GLY A 151 10.91 -13.22 4.86
N GLU A 152 10.97 -11.90 5.09
CA GLU A 152 12.04 -11.26 5.87
C GLU A 152 11.72 -11.07 7.35
N TYR A 153 10.46 -11.09 7.77
CA TYR A 153 10.07 -10.77 9.16
C TYR A 153 8.95 -11.69 9.71
N ALA A 154 8.79 -12.91 9.19
CA ALA A 154 7.76 -13.87 9.62
C ALA A 154 7.80 -14.18 11.12
N ASP A 155 8.97 -14.12 11.75
CA ASP A 155 9.14 -14.28 13.20
C ASP A 155 8.37 -13.21 13.99
N LEU A 156 8.27 -11.99 13.48
CA LEU A 156 7.48 -10.90 14.08
C LEU A 156 5.98 -10.99 13.74
N LEU A 157 5.61 -11.82 12.76
CA LEU A 157 4.22 -12.13 12.44
C LEU A 157 3.66 -13.19 13.41
N VAL A 158 4.45 -14.23 13.69
CA VAL A 158 4.06 -15.33 14.59
C VAL A 158 4.18 -14.95 16.06
N ASN A 159 5.15 -14.10 16.41
CA ASN A 159 5.31 -13.60 17.77
C ASN A 159 4.59 -12.26 17.93
N ASP A 160 3.77 -12.11 18.97
CA ASP A 160 3.11 -10.84 19.34
C ASP A 160 4.10 -9.75 19.86
N ASN A 161 5.40 -9.99 19.77
CA ASN A 161 6.43 -9.05 20.19
C ASN A 161 6.41 -7.80 19.30
N GLY A 162 6.34 -6.63 19.94
CA GLY A 162 6.31 -5.35 19.22
C GLY A 162 4.95 -5.04 18.58
N MET A 163 3.85 -5.52 19.16
CA MET A 163 2.52 -5.08 18.79
C MET A 163 2.26 -3.65 19.25
N LEU A 164 1.87 -2.78 18.32
CA LEU A 164 1.48 -1.41 18.63
C LEU A 164 0.08 -1.39 19.25
N GLU A 165 -0.19 -0.44 20.15
CA GLU A 165 -1.48 -0.32 20.86
C GLU A 165 -2.70 -0.12 19.93
N LEU A 166 -2.46 0.35 18.71
CA LEU A 166 -3.50 0.59 17.70
C LEU A 166 -3.94 -0.69 16.98
N GLU A 167 -3.19 -1.79 17.12
CA GLU A 167 -3.41 -3.00 16.34
C GLU A 167 -4.44 -3.95 16.96
N GLU A 168 -5.27 -4.57 16.11
CA GLU A 168 -6.12 -5.67 16.53
C GLU A 168 -5.30 -6.97 16.68
N PRO A 169 -5.41 -7.70 17.82
CA PRO A 169 -4.72 -8.96 18.03
C PRO A 169 -4.94 -9.93 16.87
N ILE A 170 -3.85 -10.51 16.35
CA ILE A 170 -3.92 -11.56 15.33
C ILE A 170 -3.01 -12.71 15.75
N THR A 171 -3.56 -13.91 15.81
CA THR A 171 -2.80 -15.12 16.10
C THR A 171 -2.47 -15.80 14.77
N VAL A 172 -1.19 -15.83 14.41
CA VAL A 172 -0.69 -16.46 13.19
C VAL A 172 0.29 -17.55 13.57
N THR A 173 0.10 -18.76 13.05
CA THR A 173 1.03 -19.87 13.27
C THR A 173 2.13 -19.89 12.20
N GLU A 174 3.21 -20.65 12.44
CA GLU A 174 4.24 -20.87 11.43
C GLU A 174 3.66 -21.48 10.13
N SER A 175 2.67 -22.38 10.27
CA SER A 175 1.98 -22.99 9.12
C SER A 175 1.21 -21.94 8.32
N ASP A 176 0.46 -21.07 9.00
CA ASP A 176 -0.31 -20.01 8.32
C ASP A 176 0.60 -19.05 7.55
N ALA A 177 1.80 -18.78 8.07
CA ALA A 177 2.79 -17.97 7.38
C ALA A 177 3.36 -18.68 6.14
N VAL A 178 3.59 -20.00 6.20
CA VAL A 178 4.03 -20.82 5.06
C VAL A 178 2.96 -20.89 3.98
N ASP A 179 1.69 -21.02 4.37
CA ASP A 179 0.54 -21.14 3.47
C ASP A 179 0.40 -19.93 2.53
N VAL A 180 0.79 -18.74 2.98
CA VAL A 180 0.84 -17.52 2.14
C VAL A 180 1.68 -17.75 0.89
N PHE A 181 2.89 -18.30 1.05
CA PHE A 181 3.80 -18.51 -0.08
C PHE A 181 3.39 -19.69 -0.94
N GLU A 182 2.88 -20.77 -0.33
CA GLU A 182 2.36 -21.90 -1.09
C GLU A 182 1.20 -21.48 -1.99
N THR A 183 0.32 -20.62 -1.47
CA THR A 183 -0.81 -20.07 -2.23
C THR A 183 -0.31 -19.25 -3.41
N ALA A 184 0.64 -18.35 -3.17
CA ALA A 184 1.26 -17.54 -4.22
C ALA A 184 1.94 -18.37 -5.33
N VAL A 185 2.61 -19.47 -4.97
CA VAL A 185 3.23 -20.38 -5.95
C VAL A 185 2.19 -21.15 -6.75
N LYS A 186 1.12 -21.62 -6.09
CA LYS A 186 0.05 -22.41 -6.72
C LYS A 186 -0.88 -21.55 -7.58
N HIS A 187 -0.96 -20.25 -7.33
CA HIS A 187 -1.85 -19.35 -8.03
C HIS A 187 -1.47 -19.22 -9.52
N HIS A 188 -2.44 -19.51 -10.40
CA HIS A 188 -2.17 -19.61 -11.84
C HIS A 188 -1.91 -18.26 -12.50
N SER A 189 -2.51 -17.17 -11.99
CA SER A 189 -2.33 -15.83 -12.54
C SER A 189 -1.08 -15.12 -12.03
N SER A 190 -0.43 -15.61 -10.97
CA SER A 190 0.80 -14.99 -10.45
C SER A 190 1.93 -15.14 -11.45
N ASP A 191 2.64 -14.04 -11.71
CA ASP A 191 3.70 -14.00 -12.69
C ASP A 191 4.97 -14.74 -12.21
N VAL A 192 5.95 -14.84 -13.13
CA VAL A 192 7.22 -15.53 -12.85
C VAL A 192 7.97 -14.85 -11.71
N THR A 193 7.87 -13.53 -11.59
CA THR A 193 8.55 -12.74 -10.56
C THR A 193 8.00 -13.05 -9.18
N THR A 194 6.67 -13.01 -9.01
CA THR A 194 5.96 -13.31 -7.77
C THR A 194 6.26 -14.74 -7.32
N LYS A 195 6.23 -15.71 -8.24
CA LYS A 195 6.58 -17.11 -7.95
C LYS A 195 8.04 -17.27 -7.51
N ALA A 196 8.98 -16.60 -8.18
CA ALA A 196 10.38 -16.62 -7.78
C ALA A 196 10.59 -15.99 -6.39
N MET A 197 9.93 -14.87 -6.10
CA MET A 197 9.96 -14.23 -4.79
C MET A 197 9.39 -15.14 -3.70
N ALA A 198 8.28 -15.84 -3.96
CA ALA A 198 7.68 -16.78 -3.03
C ALA A 198 8.60 -17.95 -2.69
N LEU A 199 9.28 -18.52 -3.71
CA LEU A 199 10.27 -19.59 -3.49
C LEU A 199 11.47 -19.11 -2.66
N ILE A 200 11.95 -17.89 -2.90
CA ILE A 200 13.03 -17.29 -2.09
C ILE A 200 12.56 -17.08 -0.65
N ALA A 201 11.32 -16.61 -0.44
CA ALA A 201 10.76 -16.42 0.88
C ALA A 201 10.58 -17.75 1.64
N LEU A 202 10.12 -18.81 0.97
CA LEU A 202 10.08 -20.16 1.52
C LEU A 202 11.46 -20.66 1.97
N LEU A 203 12.50 -20.39 1.17
CA LEU A 203 13.87 -20.72 1.55
C LEU A 203 14.35 -19.93 2.78
N LYS A 204 13.98 -18.66 2.90
CA LYS A 204 14.31 -17.86 4.10
C LYS A 204 13.62 -18.41 5.33
N ILE A 205 12.34 -18.72 5.22
CA ILE A 205 11.52 -19.18 6.34
C ILE A 205 11.88 -20.60 6.78
N SER A 206 12.30 -21.49 5.87
CA SER A 206 12.75 -22.84 6.27
C SER A 206 13.93 -22.81 7.25
N SER A 207 14.78 -21.78 7.18
CA SER A 207 15.86 -21.57 8.14
C SER A 207 15.38 -21.00 9.49
N ARG A 208 14.21 -20.37 9.53
CA ARG A 208 13.64 -19.70 10.71
C ARG A 208 12.62 -20.53 11.46
N PHE A 209 11.88 -21.39 10.75
CA PHE A 209 10.87 -22.31 11.30
C PHE A 209 11.29 -23.77 11.03
N PRO A 210 12.22 -24.33 11.83
CA PRO A 210 12.70 -25.70 11.62
C PRO A 210 11.57 -26.74 11.71
N SER A 211 10.56 -26.49 12.55
CA SER A 211 9.37 -27.32 12.76
C SER A 211 8.57 -27.59 11.48
N CYS A 212 8.44 -26.60 10.59
CA CYS A 212 7.75 -26.78 9.31
C CYS A 212 8.62 -27.48 8.26
N SER A 213 9.95 -27.44 8.38
CA SER A 213 10.88 -28.05 7.41
C SER A 213 10.93 -29.58 7.50
N GLU A 214 10.64 -30.16 8.67
CA GLU A 214 10.64 -31.60 8.88
C GLU A 214 9.43 -32.29 8.21
N ASN A 215 8.27 -31.64 8.19
CA ASN A 215 7.04 -32.19 7.61
C ASN A 215 7.04 -32.25 6.07
N ALA A 216 7.91 -31.47 5.39
CA ALA A 216 8.04 -31.50 3.94
C ALA A 216 8.92 -32.67 3.42
N ASN A 217 9.64 -33.35 4.31
CA ASN A 217 10.54 -34.48 3.98
C ASN A 217 9.96 -35.85 4.35
N SER A 218 8.72 -35.90 4.84
CA SER A 218 7.99 -37.11 5.27
C SER A 218 6.74 -37.32 4.42
#